data_AF-A0A1E7KQK8-F1
#
_entry.id   AF-A0A1E7KQK8-F1
#
_cell.length_a   1.000
_cell.length_b   1.000
_cell.length_c   1.000
_cell.angle_alpha   90.00
_cell.angle_beta   90.00
_cell.angle_gamma   90.00
#
_symmetry.space_group_name_H-M   'P 1'
#
loop_
_entity.id
_entity.type
_entity.pdbx_description
1 polymer ?
#
loop_
_entity_poly.entity_id
_entity_poly.type
_entity_poly.pdbx_seq_one_letter_code
_entity_poly.pdbx_strand_id
1 'polypeptide(L)'
;MSRAAATELLDSIEPLAYPQRTRQIAAHARECDQEELTALLEGLEEYGIYGQRTGVIAACAAQETAYLSSRLAHADPFVRGHAQRAAAARSSAIGDDALWVALHDAPAAVRAQLT
;
A
#
# COMPACT_ATOMS: atom_id res chain seq x y z
N MET A 1 13.15 -4.94 14.01
CA MET A 1 13.98 -4.61 12.82
C MET A 1 13.18 -3.93 11.72
N SER A 2 11.84 -4.05 11.70
CA SER A 2 10.92 -3.40 10.76
C SER A 2 11.21 -1.91 10.47
N ARG A 3 11.40 -1.09 11.52
CA ARG A 3 11.64 0.36 11.36
C ARG A 3 12.93 0.72 10.62
N ALA A 4 13.97 -0.09 10.73
CA ALA A 4 15.28 0.23 10.14
C ALA A 4 15.23 0.24 8.61
N ALA A 5 14.65 -0.80 8.00
CA ALA A 5 14.48 -0.89 6.55
C ALA A 5 13.58 0.25 6.02
N ALA A 6 12.52 0.59 6.74
CA ALA A 6 11.69 1.74 6.41
C ALA A 6 12.47 3.06 6.46
N THR A 7 13.31 3.26 7.50
CA THR A 7 14.15 4.46 7.61
C THR A 7 15.09 4.58 6.41
N GLU A 8 15.81 3.50 6.09
CA GLU A 8 16.74 3.47 4.97
C GLU A 8 16.07 3.76 3.63
N LEU A 9 14.91 3.14 3.36
CA LEU A 9 14.14 3.44 2.16
C LEU A 9 13.73 4.92 2.12
N LEU A 10 13.18 5.45 3.21
CA LEU A 10 12.70 6.83 3.27
C LEU A 10 13.84 7.84 3.05
N ASP A 11 14.99 7.62 3.68
CA ASP A 11 16.18 8.46 3.52
C ASP A 11 16.68 8.43 2.06
N SER A 12 16.62 7.27 1.39
CA SER A 12 17.04 7.14 -0.01
C SER A 12 16.13 7.88 -1.00
N ILE A 13 14.82 7.98 -0.70
CA ILE A 13 13.84 8.57 -1.61
C ILE A 13 13.59 10.06 -1.33
N GLU A 14 13.80 10.55 -0.11
CA GLU A 14 13.57 11.93 0.27
C GLU A 14 14.26 12.98 -0.66
N PRO A 15 15.51 12.81 -1.11
CA PRO A 15 16.14 13.78 -2.00
C PRO A 15 15.61 13.75 -3.45
N LEU A 16 14.85 12.72 -3.83
CA LEU A 16 14.45 12.50 -5.22
C LEU A 16 13.20 13.30 -5.61
N ALA A 17 13.02 13.58 -6.91
CA ALA A 17 11.75 14.08 -7.42
C ALA A 17 10.66 13.00 -7.36
N TYR A 18 9.39 13.38 -7.26
CA TYR A 18 8.28 12.43 -7.07
C TYR A 18 8.28 11.24 -8.07
N PRO A 19 8.45 11.43 -9.40
CA PRO A 19 8.50 10.28 -10.32
C PRO A 19 9.68 9.33 -10.10
N GLN A 20 10.79 9.82 -9.53
CA GLN A 20 11.93 8.99 -9.16
C GLN A 20 11.67 8.26 -7.84
N ARG A 21 11.05 8.92 -6.85
CA ARG A 21 10.62 8.28 -5.60
C ARG A 21 9.75 7.07 -5.85
N THR A 22 8.70 7.22 -6.65
CA THR A 22 7.75 6.12 -6.94
C THR A 22 8.46 4.94 -7.61
N ARG A 23 9.41 5.21 -8.52
CA ARG A 23 10.21 4.17 -9.17
C ARG A 23 11.14 3.45 -8.20
N GLN A 24 11.81 4.19 -7.32
CA GLN A 24 12.71 3.62 -6.32
C GLN A 24 11.95 2.75 -5.31
N ILE A 25 10.79 3.22 -4.82
CA ILE A 25 9.91 2.45 -3.94
C ILE A 25 9.49 1.14 -4.63
N ALA A 26 9.03 1.23 -5.88
CA ALA A 26 8.55 0.07 -6.61
C ALA A 26 9.67 -0.94 -6.96
N ALA A 27 10.89 -0.45 -7.24
CA ALA A 27 12.04 -1.31 -7.48
C ALA A 27 12.43 -2.06 -6.20
N HIS A 28 12.62 -1.34 -5.09
CA HIS A 28 12.96 -1.92 -3.80
C HIS A 28 11.94 -2.98 -3.36
N ALA A 29 10.64 -2.67 -3.44
CA ALA A 29 9.59 -3.60 -3.04
C ALA A 29 9.53 -4.89 -3.88
N ARG A 30 9.94 -4.85 -5.15
CA ARG A 30 10.00 -6.05 -6.01
C ARG A 30 11.22 -6.92 -5.75
N GLU A 31 12.26 -6.36 -5.13
CA GLU A 31 13.48 -7.06 -4.78
C GLU A 31 13.37 -7.76 -3.42
N CYS A 32 12.49 -7.26 -2.54
CA CYS A 32 12.21 -7.89 -1.26
C CYS A 32 11.61 -9.29 -1.42
N ASP A 33 12.03 -10.21 -0.54
CA ASP A 33 11.23 -11.39 -0.24
C ASP A 33 9.99 -11.04 0.62
N GLN A 34 9.17 -12.04 0.94
CA GLN A 34 7.93 -11.83 1.69
C GLN A 34 8.17 -11.34 3.13
N GLU A 35 9.21 -11.82 3.80
CA GLU A 35 9.52 -11.45 5.19
C GLU A 35 10.07 -10.01 5.23
N GLU A 36 10.96 -9.68 4.30
CA GLU A 36 11.50 -8.33 4.10
C GLU A 36 10.41 -7.33 3.77
N LEU A 37 9.50 -7.67 2.85
CA LEU A 37 8.38 -6.82 2.46
C LEU A 37 7.43 -6.58 3.63
N THR A 38 7.11 -7.63 4.40
CA THR A 38 6.25 -7.51 5.58
C THR A 38 6.88 -6.56 6.61
N ALA A 39 8.16 -6.77 6.93
CA ALA A 39 8.89 -5.92 7.87
C ALA A 39 8.99 -4.47 7.38
N LEU A 40 9.20 -4.25 6.08
CA LEU A 40 9.22 -2.93 5.47
C LEU A 40 7.87 -2.22 5.61
N LEU A 41 6.76 -2.90 5.29
CA LEU A 41 5.42 -2.33 5.37
C LEU A 41 5.05 -1.98 6.81
N GLU A 42 5.33 -2.86 7.78
CA GLU A 42 5.15 -2.58 9.20
C GLU A 42 5.98 -1.38 9.66
N GLY A 43 7.25 -1.31 9.24
CA GLY A 43 8.12 -0.18 9.58
C GLY A 43 7.63 1.14 9.00
N LEU A 44 7.09 1.13 7.78
CA LEU A 44 6.52 2.32 7.14
C LEU A 44 5.27 2.83 7.88
N GLU A 45 4.43 1.96 8.44
CA GLU A 45 3.27 2.38 9.23
C GLU A 45 3.66 3.28 10.43
N GLU A 46 4.86 3.11 10.99
CA GLU A 46 5.36 3.93 12.10
C GLU A 46 5.59 5.41 11.72
N TYR A 47 5.65 5.74 10.42
CA TYR A 47 5.81 7.10 9.90
C TYR A 47 4.46 7.79 9.59
N GLY A 48 3.36 7.22 10.09
CA GLY A 48 2.02 7.77 9.93
C GLY A 48 1.62 7.86 8.46
N ILE A 49 0.88 8.92 8.09
CA ILE A 49 0.27 8.99 6.75
C ILE A 49 1.29 9.00 5.61
N TYR A 50 2.48 9.58 5.83
CA TYR A 50 3.53 9.58 4.83
C TYR A 50 4.01 8.16 4.55
N GLY A 51 4.31 7.40 5.61
CA GLY A 51 4.72 6.01 5.49
C GLY A 51 3.63 5.12 4.90
N GLN A 52 2.37 5.32 5.28
CA GLN A 52 1.22 4.61 4.70
C GLN A 52 1.08 4.82 3.18
N ARG A 53 1.28 6.06 2.72
CA ARG A 53 1.24 6.38 1.28
C ARG A 53 2.44 5.80 0.54
N THR A 54 3.61 5.72 1.18
CA THR A 54 4.77 5.00 0.62
C THR A 54 4.52 3.49 0.58
N GLY A 55 3.97 2.93 1.65
CA GLY A 55 3.68 1.51 1.81
C GLY A 55 2.69 1.00 0.77
N VAL A 56 1.62 1.76 0.47
CA VAL A 56 0.66 1.33 -0.57
C VAL A 56 1.30 1.26 -1.97
N ILE A 57 2.28 2.11 -2.27
CA ILE A 57 3.02 2.07 -3.54
C ILE A 57 3.88 0.82 -3.60
N ALA A 58 4.60 0.53 -2.51
CA ALA A 58 5.40 -0.68 -2.37
C ALA A 58 4.54 -1.95 -2.52
N ALA A 59 3.44 -2.03 -1.78
CA ALA A 59 2.51 -3.15 -1.82
C ALA A 59 1.90 -3.36 -3.21
N CYS A 60 1.53 -2.28 -3.93
CA CYS A 60 1.07 -2.39 -5.32
C CYS A 60 2.17 -2.94 -6.24
N ALA A 61 3.43 -2.54 -6.05
CA ALA A 61 4.54 -2.98 -6.89
C ALA A 61 4.92 -4.45 -6.66
N ALA A 62 4.80 -4.93 -5.42
CA ALA A 62 5.08 -6.30 -5.00
C ALA A 62 3.85 -7.22 -5.03
N GLN A 63 2.67 -6.68 -5.37
CA GLN A 63 1.39 -7.40 -5.34
C GLN A 63 1.05 -7.99 -3.96
N GLU A 64 1.38 -7.27 -2.88
CA GLU A 64 1.09 -7.69 -1.50
C GLU A 64 -0.41 -7.58 -1.20
N THR A 65 -1.13 -8.67 -1.45
CA THR A 65 -2.60 -8.69 -1.47
C THR A 65 -3.20 -8.57 -0.08
N ALA A 66 -2.57 -9.09 0.97
CA ALA A 66 -3.09 -9.02 2.33
C ALA A 66 -3.07 -7.56 2.83
N TYR A 67 -1.95 -6.88 2.63
CA TYR A 67 -1.80 -5.47 2.94
C TYR A 67 -2.79 -4.61 2.16
N LEU A 68 -2.90 -4.82 0.83
CA LEU A 68 -3.83 -4.06 0.00
C LEU A 68 -5.30 -4.30 0.36
N SER A 69 -5.68 -5.53 0.70
CA SER A 69 -7.04 -5.89 1.12
C SER A 69 -7.46 -5.11 2.37
N SER A 70 -6.56 -4.98 3.36
CA SER A 70 -6.82 -4.20 4.58
C SER A 70 -7.02 -2.69 4.35
N ARG A 71 -6.73 -2.20 3.14
CA ARG A 71 -6.73 -0.77 2.79
C ARG A 71 -7.84 -0.36 1.83
N LEU A 72 -8.73 -1.27 1.44
CA LEU A 72 -9.85 -1.01 0.55
C LEU A 72 -10.84 0.05 1.08
N ALA A 73 -10.96 0.19 2.41
CA ALA A 73 -11.78 1.18 3.09
C ALA A 73 -10.97 2.26 3.83
N HIS A 74 -9.66 2.38 3.54
CA HIS A 74 -8.77 3.28 4.28
C HIS A 74 -9.27 4.74 4.26
N ALA A 75 -9.09 5.46 5.36
CA ALA A 75 -9.59 6.84 5.49
C ALA A 75 -8.94 7.79 4.48
N ASP A 76 -7.62 7.66 4.30
CA ASP A 76 -6.88 8.44 3.30
C ASP A 76 -7.21 8.02 1.86
N PRO A 77 -7.69 8.94 1.00
CA PRO A 77 -8.07 8.62 -0.38
C PRO A 77 -6.93 8.12 -1.28
N PHE A 78 -5.68 8.55 -1.02
CA PHE A 78 -4.55 8.12 -1.83
C PHE A 78 -4.23 6.64 -1.60
N VAL A 79 -4.22 6.24 -0.33
CA VAL A 79 -4.05 4.84 0.08
C VAL A 79 -5.22 4.00 -0.43
N ARG A 80 -6.45 4.44 -0.16
CA ARG A 80 -7.65 3.72 -0.58
C ARG A 80 -7.74 3.54 -2.09
N GLY A 81 -7.50 4.60 -2.86
CA GLY A 81 -7.59 4.54 -4.32
C GLY A 81 -6.55 3.62 -4.95
N HIS A 82 -5.38 3.43 -4.33
CA HIS A 82 -4.40 2.43 -4.77
C HIS A 82 -4.89 0.99 -4.52
N ALA A 83 -5.37 0.72 -3.31
CA ALA A 83 -5.94 -0.58 -2.97
C ALA A 83 -7.12 -0.95 -3.88
N GLN A 84 -8.06 -0.03 -4.10
CA GLN A 84 -9.21 -0.23 -4.97
C GLN A 84 -8.81 -0.47 -6.44
N ARG A 85 -7.81 0.28 -6.96
CA ARG A 85 -7.29 0.03 -8.30
C ARG A 85 -6.59 -1.32 -8.42
N ALA A 86 -5.89 -1.77 -7.38
CA ALA A 86 -5.29 -3.10 -7.35
C ALA A 86 -6.34 -4.22 -7.30
N ALA A 87 -7.45 -4.01 -6.60
CA ALA A 87 -8.58 -4.93 -6.56
C ALA A 87 -9.31 -5.03 -7.92
N ALA A 88 -9.48 -3.90 -8.61
CA ALA A 88 -10.14 -3.85 -9.92
C ALA A 88 -9.28 -4.40 -11.09
N ALA A 89 -7.98 -4.66 -10.86
CA ALA A 89 -7.11 -5.19 -11.90
C ALA A 89 -7.55 -6.61 -12.30
N ARG A 90 -7.50 -6.92 -13.60
CA ARG A 90 -7.91 -8.24 -14.13
C ARG A 90 -7.11 -9.41 -13.54
N SER A 91 -5.90 -9.14 -13.06
CA SER A 91 -5.00 -10.10 -12.42
C SER A 91 -5.04 -10.02 -10.89
N SER A 92 -6.07 -9.40 -10.30
CA SER A 92 -6.14 -9.25 -8.85
C SER A 92 -6.33 -10.60 -8.17
N ALA A 93 -5.61 -10.80 -7.07
CA ALA A 93 -5.81 -11.90 -6.13
C ALA A 93 -6.51 -11.43 -4.83
N ILE A 94 -7.03 -10.19 -4.82
CA ILE A 94 -7.86 -9.69 -3.72
C ILE A 94 -9.23 -10.36 -3.84
N GLY A 95 -9.60 -11.15 -2.83
CA GLY A 95 -10.85 -11.91 -2.84
C GLY A 95 -12.09 -11.05 -2.61
N ASP A 96 -13.23 -11.54 -3.11
CA ASP A 96 -14.53 -10.86 -2.97
C ASP A 96 -14.92 -10.62 -1.51
N ASP A 97 -14.54 -11.51 -0.58
CA ASP A 97 -14.81 -11.33 0.86
C ASP A 97 -14.16 -10.07 1.41
N ALA A 98 -12.94 -9.73 0.97
CA ALA A 98 -12.27 -8.50 1.38
C ALA A 98 -12.99 -7.26 0.84
N LEU A 99 -13.53 -7.35 -0.39
CA LEU A 99 -14.37 -6.29 -0.97
C LEU A 99 -15.68 -6.14 -0.19
N TRP A 100 -16.32 -7.24 0.22
CA TRP A 100 -17.53 -7.22 1.03
C TRP A 100 -17.32 -6.58 2.40
N VAL A 101 -16.25 -6.96 3.10
CA VAL A 101 -15.86 -6.34 4.38
C VAL A 101 -15.63 -4.84 4.19
N ALA A 102 -14.84 -4.47 3.18
CA ALA A 102 -14.57 -3.07 2.88
C ALA A 102 -15.84 -2.28 2.55
N LEU A 103 -16.78 -2.88 1.81
CA LEU A 103 -18.06 -2.27 1.52
C LEU A 103 -18.89 -2.07 2.79
N HIS A 104 -18.86 -2.99 3.74
CA HIS A 104 -19.62 -2.86 4.99
C HIS A 104 -19.03 -1.78 5.91
N ASP A 105 -17.70 -1.79 6.05
CA ASP A 105 -16.99 -0.96 7.03
C ASP A 105 -16.71 0.46 6.50
N ALA A 106 -16.73 0.65 5.18
CA ALA A 106 -16.52 1.96 4.58
C ALA A 106 -17.63 2.95 4.95
N PRO A 107 -17.29 4.22 5.25
CA PRO A 107 -18.27 5.30 5.32
C PRO A 107 -19.12 5.39 4.05
N ALA A 108 -20.37 5.85 4.15
CA ALA A 108 -21.30 5.88 3.00
C ALA A 108 -20.73 6.58 1.76
N ALA A 109 -19.98 7.67 1.95
CA ALA A 109 -19.32 8.41 0.86
C ALA A 109 -18.22 7.59 0.16
N VAL A 110 -17.59 6.64 0.85
CA VAL A 110 -16.57 5.73 0.30
C VAL A 110 -17.23 4.55 -0.40
N ARG A 111 -18.35 4.02 0.12
CA ARG A 111 -19.11 2.95 -0.55
C ARG A 111 -19.58 3.34 -1.94
N ALA A 112 -20.02 4.59 -2.13
CA ALA A 112 -20.44 5.12 -3.42
C ALA A 112 -19.32 5.15 -4.48
N GLN A 113 -18.06 4.95 -4.10
CA GLN A 113 -16.91 4.88 -5.02
C GLN A 113 -16.54 3.44 -5.40
N LEU A 114 -17.12 2.43 -4.75
CA LEU A 114 -16.89 1.01 -4.99
C LEU A 114 -17.91 0.37 -5.94
N THR A 115 -19.01 1.07 -6.22
CA THR A 115 -20.10 0.70 -7.14
C THR A 115 -19.98 1.43 -8.47
#